data_AF-A0A2M7UWP4-F1
#
_entry.id   AF-A0A2M7UWP4-F1
#
_cell.length_a   1.000
_cell.length_b   1.000
_cell.length_c   1.000
_cell.angle_alpha   90.00
_cell.angle_beta   90.00
_cell.angle_gamma   90.00
#
_symmetry.space_group_name_H-M   'P 1'
#
loop_
_entity.id
_entity.type
_entity.pdbx_description
1 polymer ?
#
loop_
_entity_poly.entity_id
_entity_poly.type
_entity_poly.pdbx_seq_one_letter_code
_entity_poly.pdbx_strand_id
1 'polypeptide(L)'
;MWNNKLEKIKVRLTDLNGFYSRISSDGIIYIPQDIVKNQKLRQNDVVLIRVIKNNKVIKEKYTKIAVHRKRNKLEYVCVFDKNFYGKELIFQIKKEASEEKVSRINLIIRKILKNFYFTFVNKNLVIVFKGNKVPAVINTNLKYSDVVFYLGAYFADGTRKGNSWAICASTFEQARYYLKMHNFLIKDSRPEFAISYTNIYNIEPVELKKNLVEIWQKEVSIKVNKFRIRKPSGKSISKWNKYGTLVIREHRQILLDFYNALLESLVKEISLKKDKKLAIDFVCGVMEGDGCAPAKKRGHITIATNKEDLDILKNIVKVAQINFKVIQQSNKYTLRIGALEILRNFYLLKDKIFLFYPKRRKALFERLKTVGAIKFLIGNHGSTNWVKAWLKNNSFVDKNYEITKNGLNLSNNLLNEMAKLRV
;
A
#
# COMPACT_ATOMS: atom_id res chain seq x y z
N MET A 1 -57.73 22.40 -0.10
CA MET A 1 -56.33 22.80 0.24
C MET A 1 -55.27 21.75 -0.08
N TRP A 2 -55.58 20.45 -0.21
CA TRP A 2 -54.58 19.41 -0.55
C TRP A 2 -54.11 19.43 -2.02
N ASN A 3 -55.01 19.71 -2.98
CA ASN A 3 -54.66 19.80 -4.41
C ASN A 3 -53.65 20.91 -4.74
N ASN A 4 -53.81 22.10 -4.14
CA ASN A 4 -52.84 23.20 -4.31
C ASN A 4 -51.44 22.90 -3.77
N LYS A 5 -51.32 22.01 -2.77
CA LYS A 5 -50.04 21.60 -2.19
C LYS A 5 -49.31 20.61 -3.11
N LEU A 6 -50.05 19.66 -3.70
CA LEU A 6 -49.52 18.71 -4.69
C LEU A 6 -49.13 19.40 -6.00
N GLU A 7 -49.90 20.37 -6.48
CA GLU A 7 -49.56 21.17 -7.67
C GLU A 7 -48.32 22.05 -7.43
N LYS A 8 -48.24 22.77 -6.30
CA LYS A 8 -47.02 23.54 -5.95
C LYS A 8 -45.79 22.65 -5.78
N ILE A 9 -45.94 21.42 -5.30
CA ILE A 9 -44.85 20.44 -5.21
C ILE A 9 -44.47 19.93 -6.60
N LYS A 10 -45.44 19.63 -7.48
CA LYS A 10 -45.20 19.22 -8.87
C LYS A 10 -44.47 20.28 -9.68
N VAL A 11 -44.89 21.54 -9.62
CA VAL A 11 -44.27 22.67 -10.34
C VAL A 11 -42.82 22.88 -9.87
N ARG A 12 -42.56 22.81 -8.55
CA ARG A 12 -41.18 22.86 -8.01
C ARG A 12 -40.31 21.66 -8.41
N LEU A 13 -40.90 20.49 -8.65
CA LEU A 13 -40.17 19.27 -9.04
C LEU A 13 -39.72 19.30 -10.50
N THR A 14 -40.54 19.84 -11.41
CA THR A 14 -40.19 20.05 -12.82
C THR A 14 -39.00 20.99 -12.98
N ASP A 15 -38.96 22.08 -12.20
CA ASP A 15 -37.86 23.05 -12.22
C ASP A 15 -36.55 22.47 -11.66
N LEU A 16 -36.65 21.50 -10.76
CA LEU A 16 -35.50 20.86 -10.11
C LEU A 16 -35.02 19.61 -10.85
N ASN A 17 -35.64 19.18 -11.96
CA ASN A 17 -35.30 17.93 -12.66
C ASN A 17 -35.06 16.75 -11.68
N GLY A 18 -35.96 16.62 -10.71
CA GLY A 18 -35.83 15.70 -9.58
C GLY A 18 -37.10 14.89 -9.33
N PHE A 19 -37.01 13.93 -8.42
CA PHE A 19 -38.13 13.11 -8.00
C PHE A 19 -38.24 13.04 -6.49
N TYR A 20 -39.45 12.80 -6.00
CA TYR A 20 -39.72 12.59 -4.60
C TYR A 20 -39.63 11.12 -4.25
N SER A 21 -38.96 10.78 -3.15
CA SER A 21 -38.87 9.40 -2.67
C SER A 21 -38.73 9.36 -1.15
N ARG A 22 -39.25 8.29 -0.53
CA ARG A 22 -39.02 7.99 0.88
C ARG A 22 -37.84 7.03 1.02
N ILE A 23 -36.98 7.28 1.99
CA ILE A 23 -35.82 6.43 2.25
C ILE A 23 -36.22 5.26 3.16
N SER A 24 -35.95 4.03 2.71
CA SER A 24 -36.21 2.80 3.48
C SER A 24 -35.26 2.65 4.68
N SER A 25 -35.54 1.69 5.58
CA SER A 25 -34.70 1.37 6.74
C SER A 25 -33.25 1.08 6.37
N ASP A 26 -33.04 0.47 5.20
CA ASP A 26 -31.72 0.11 4.68
C ASP A 26 -31.06 1.27 3.90
N GLY A 27 -31.68 2.45 3.90
CA GLY A 27 -31.20 3.62 3.17
C GLY A 27 -31.45 3.55 1.65
N ILE A 28 -32.34 2.68 1.20
CA ILE A 28 -32.65 2.49 -0.22
C ILE A 28 -33.65 3.55 -0.67
N ILE A 29 -33.47 4.06 -1.89
CA ILE A 29 -34.46 4.86 -2.60
C ILE A 29 -34.89 4.15 -3.88
N TYR A 30 -36.18 4.24 -4.19
CA TYR A 30 -36.76 3.74 -5.43
C TYR A 30 -36.77 4.84 -6.48
N ILE A 31 -36.30 4.50 -7.68
CA ILE A 31 -36.17 5.44 -8.80
C ILE A 31 -37.41 5.28 -9.71
N PRO A 32 -38.15 6.36 -9.97
CA PRO A 32 -39.29 6.35 -10.89
C PRO A 32 -38.89 5.92 -12.31
N GLN A 33 -39.81 5.23 -13.01
CA GLN A 33 -39.54 4.62 -14.32
C GLN A 33 -39.31 5.65 -15.43
N ASP A 34 -39.98 6.78 -15.36
CA ASP A 34 -39.75 7.95 -16.22
C ASP A 34 -38.31 8.45 -16.10
N ILE A 35 -37.80 8.59 -14.88
CA ILE A 35 -36.39 8.96 -14.64
C ILE A 35 -35.43 7.90 -15.17
N VAL A 36 -35.73 6.61 -14.94
CA VAL A 36 -34.94 5.48 -15.47
C VAL A 36 -34.85 5.53 -17.00
N LYS A 37 -35.97 5.74 -17.68
CA LYS A 37 -36.04 5.85 -19.14
C LYS A 37 -35.27 7.08 -19.64
N ASN A 38 -35.52 8.25 -19.05
CA ASN A 38 -34.90 9.51 -19.44
C ASN A 38 -33.38 9.48 -19.30
N GLN A 39 -32.86 8.91 -18.20
CA GLN A 39 -31.42 8.78 -17.94
C GLN A 39 -30.80 7.50 -18.54
N LYS A 40 -31.60 6.67 -19.22
CA LYS A 40 -31.20 5.35 -19.77
C LYS A 40 -30.44 4.50 -18.73
N LEU A 41 -30.97 4.42 -17.51
CA LEU A 41 -30.34 3.70 -16.40
C LEU A 41 -30.43 2.19 -16.60
N ARG A 42 -29.35 1.48 -16.28
CA ARG A 42 -29.21 0.02 -16.35
C ARG A 42 -28.66 -0.51 -15.03
N GLN A 43 -28.77 -1.82 -14.82
CA GLN A 43 -28.12 -2.47 -13.68
C GLN A 43 -26.62 -2.17 -13.66
N ASN A 44 -26.10 -1.88 -12.47
CA ASN A 44 -24.71 -1.52 -12.21
C ASN A 44 -24.23 -0.17 -12.73
N ASP A 45 -25.08 0.63 -13.39
CA ASP A 45 -24.74 2.02 -13.70
C ASP A 45 -24.35 2.77 -12.43
N VAL A 46 -23.31 3.59 -12.52
CA VAL A 46 -22.90 4.48 -11.42
C VAL A 46 -23.56 5.84 -11.63
N VAL A 47 -24.24 6.32 -10.59
CA VAL A 47 -25.01 7.56 -10.61
C VAL A 47 -24.55 8.48 -9.49
N LEU A 48 -24.63 9.79 -9.72
CA LEU A 48 -24.56 10.80 -8.69
C LEU A 48 -25.98 11.13 -8.22
N ILE A 49 -26.22 10.98 -6.92
CA ILE A 49 -27.48 11.36 -6.28
C ILE A 49 -27.25 12.60 -5.45
N ARG A 50 -28.12 13.59 -5.65
CA ARG A 50 -28.16 14.82 -4.85
C ARG A 50 -29.49 14.90 -4.12
N VAL A 51 -29.44 15.24 -2.84
CA VAL A 51 -30.65 15.49 -2.04
C VAL A 51 -30.85 16.98 -1.90
N ILE A 52 -32.05 17.44 -2.24
CA ILE A 52 -32.44 18.85 -2.21
C ILE A 52 -33.43 19.06 -1.08
N LYS A 53 -33.14 20.04 -0.23
CA LYS A 53 -34.06 20.57 0.78
C LYS A 53 -33.99 22.09 0.76
N ASN A 54 -35.15 22.75 0.67
CA ASN A 54 -35.24 24.21 0.58
C ASN A 54 -34.35 24.81 -0.51
N ASN A 55 -34.38 24.24 -1.72
CA ASN A 55 -33.56 24.62 -2.88
C ASN A 55 -32.03 24.57 -2.68
N LYS A 56 -31.54 23.88 -1.63
CA LYS A 56 -30.11 23.64 -1.41
C LYS A 56 -29.80 22.15 -1.47
N VAL A 57 -28.66 21.81 -2.08
CA VAL A 57 -28.12 20.46 -2.01
C VAL A 57 -27.58 20.22 -0.61
N ILE A 58 -28.24 19.36 0.16
CA ILE A 58 -27.83 19.05 1.54
C ILE A 58 -26.88 17.86 1.60
N LYS A 59 -26.85 17.02 0.56
CA LYS A 59 -25.97 15.87 0.48
C LYS A 59 -25.84 15.36 -0.96
N GLU A 60 -24.65 14.92 -1.30
CA GLU A 60 -24.35 14.20 -2.54
C GLU A 60 -23.77 12.82 -2.24
N LYS A 61 -24.07 11.84 -3.09
CA LYS A 61 -23.50 10.50 -2.99
C LYS A 61 -23.44 9.81 -4.34
N TYR A 62 -22.29 9.21 -4.65
CA TYR A 62 -22.17 8.26 -5.74
C TYR A 62 -22.62 6.86 -5.30
N THR A 63 -23.42 6.21 -6.14
CA THR A 63 -23.91 4.86 -5.85
C THR A 63 -24.17 4.08 -7.14
N LYS A 64 -24.36 2.77 -6.99
CA LYS A 64 -24.73 1.90 -8.11
C LYS A 64 -26.24 1.71 -8.17
N ILE A 65 -26.75 1.62 -9.39
CA ILE A 65 -28.09 1.15 -9.67
C ILE A 65 -28.16 -0.36 -9.46
N ALA A 66 -29.09 -0.80 -8.61
CA ALA A 66 -29.53 -2.18 -8.51
C ALA A 66 -30.91 -2.31 -9.17
N VAL A 67 -31.17 -3.47 -9.77
CA VAL A 67 -32.45 -3.78 -10.42
C VAL A 67 -33.03 -4.99 -9.72
N HIS A 68 -34.22 -4.82 -9.15
CA HIS A 68 -34.99 -5.89 -8.52
C HIS A 68 -36.10 -6.33 -9.48
N ARG A 69 -36.19 -7.63 -9.76
CA ARG A 69 -37.24 -8.19 -10.61
C ARG A 69 -38.39 -8.68 -9.71
N LYS A 70 -39.55 -8.04 -9.82
CA LYS A 70 -40.82 -8.56 -9.30
C LYS A 70 -41.61 -9.20 -10.45
N ARG A 71 -42.60 -10.04 -10.13
CA ARG A 71 -43.38 -10.87 -11.09
C ARG A 71 -43.63 -10.18 -12.44
N ASN A 72 -44.10 -8.93 -12.44
CA ASN A 72 -44.42 -8.18 -13.67
C ASN A 72 -43.71 -6.81 -13.81
N LYS A 73 -42.69 -6.51 -13.00
CA LYS A 73 -42.04 -5.19 -13.01
C LYS A 73 -40.58 -5.23 -12.60
N LEU A 74 -39.76 -4.43 -13.27
CA LEU A 74 -38.39 -4.12 -12.86
C LEU A 74 -38.40 -2.88 -11.97
N GLU A 75 -37.87 -2.99 -10.75
CA GLU A 75 -37.69 -1.87 -9.84
C GLU A 75 -36.21 -1.46 -9.82
N TYR A 76 -35.96 -0.19 -10.09
CA TYR A 76 -34.62 0.37 -10.06
C TYR A 76 -34.42 1.06 -8.71
N VAL A 77 -33.37 0.65 -8.00
CA VAL A 77 -33.10 1.13 -6.65
C VAL A 77 -31.63 1.48 -6.50
N CYS A 78 -31.34 2.28 -5.50
CA CYS A 78 -29.96 2.58 -5.13
C CYS A 78 -29.85 2.93 -3.65
N VAL A 79 -28.66 2.70 -3.08
CA VAL A 79 -28.40 2.93 -1.66
C VAL A 79 -27.90 4.35 -1.44
N PHE A 80 -28.65 5.15 -0.68
CA PHE A 80 -28.33 6.52 -0.32
C PHE A 80 -27.74 6.63 1.10
N ASP A 81 -28.55 6.82 2.14
CA ASP A 81 -28.06 6.90 3.52
C ASP A 81 -29.18 6.60 4.51
N LYS A 82 -28.97 5.56 5.34
CA LYS A 82 -29.90 5.14 6.39
C LYS A 82 -30.13 6.21 7.46
N ASN A 83 -29.23 7.17 7.62
CA ASN A 83 -29.39 8.29 8.57
C ASN A 83 -30.58 9.21 8.21
N PHE A 84 -31.12 9.08 7.00
CA PHE A 84 -32.32 9.78 6.56
C PHE A 84 -33.54 8.86 6.51
N TYR A 85 -33.49 7.70 7.16
CA TYR A 85 -34.60 6.77 7.25
C TYR A 85 -35.92 7.47 7.58
N GLY A 86 -36.97 7.09 6.85
CA GLY A 86 -38.33 7.59 7.06
C GLY A 86 -38.56 9.01 6.54
N LYS A 87 -37.51 9.78 6.24
CA LYS A 87 -37.62 11.10 5.64
C LYS A 87 -37.99 10.99 4.17
N GLU A 88 -38.86 11.89 3.76
CA GLU A 88 -39.24 12.07 2.36
C GLU A 88 -38.55 13.32 1.82
N LEU A 89 -37.79 13.17 0.73
CA LEU A 89 -36.89 14.19 0.22
C LEU A 89 -36.97 14.26 -1.30
N ILE A 90 -36.48 15.37 -1.85
CA ILE A 90 -36.33 15.55 -3.29
C ILE A 90 -34.94 15.08 -3.69
N PHE A 91 -34.87 14.23 -4.70
CA PHE A 91 -33.63 13.67 -5.24
C PHE A 91 -33.44 14.12 -6.68
N GLN A 92 -32.23 14.53 -7.02
CA GLN A 92 -31.76 14.54 -8.40
C GLN A 92 -30.84 13.35 -8.61
N ILE A 93 -30.94 12.73 -9.78
CA ILE A 93 -30.06 11.65 -10.19
C ILE A 93 -29.46 11.97 -11.55
N LYS A 94 -28.15 11.80 -11.64
CA LYS A 94 -27.42 12.00 -12.88
C LYS A 94 -26.60 10.75 -13.17
N LYS A 95 -26.82 10.14 -14.34
CA LYS A 95 -25.92 9.12 -14.85
C LYS A 95 -24.61 9.78 -15.24
N GLU A 96 -23.51 9.33 -14.67
CA GLU A 96 -22.19 9.82 -15.10
C GLU A 96 -21.72 9.01 -16.30
N ALA A 97 -21.38 9.72 -17.38
CA ALA A 97 -20.81 9.09 -18.57
C ALA A 97 -19.39 8.57 -18.25
N SER A 98 -19.25 7.25 -18.27
CA SER A 98 -17.98 6.57 -17.96
C SER A 98 -17.05 6.50 -19.17
N GLU A 99 -17.56 6.25 -20.38
CA GLU A 99 -16.78 5.76 -21.53
C GLU A 99 -15.93 6.83 -22.24
N GLU A 100 -16.48 8.02 -22.55
CA GLU A 100 -15.73 9.08 -23.27
C GLU A 100 -14.54 9.64 -22.47
N LYS A 101 -14.57 9.51 -21.13
CA LYS A 101 -13.50 9.98 -20.24
C LYS A 101 -12.40 8.94 -20.04
N VAL A 102 -12.59 7.67 -20.41
CA VAL A 102 -11.60 6.58 -20.18
C VAL A 102 -10.30 6.83 -20.94
N SER A 103 -10.35 7.46 -22.11
CA SER A 103 -9.17 7.84 -22.91
C SER A 103 -8.21 8.75 -22.14
N ARG A 104 -8.70 9.47 -21.12
CA ARG A 104 -7.91 10.39 -20.28
C ARG A 104 -7.20 9.69 -19.12
N ILE A 105 -7.50 8.41 -18.85
CA ILE A 105 -6.85 7.65 -17.78
C ILE A 105 -5.54 7.05 -18.30
N ASN A 106 -4.48 7.15 -17.50
CA ASN A 106 -3.23 6.44 -17.76
C ASN A 106 -3.48 4.92 -17.95
N LEU A 107 -2.82 4.31 -18.95
CA LEU A 107 -2.89 2.88 -19.26
C LEU A 107 -2.79 1.96 -18.04
N ILE A 108 -1.98 2.30 -17.02
CA ILE A 108 -1.85 1.55 -15.77
C ILE A 108 -3.21 1.42 -15.06
N ILE A 109 -3.85 2.56 -14.77
CA ILE A 109 -5.13 2.59 -14.07
C ILE A 109 -6.22 1.98 -14.95
N ARG A 110 -6.19 2.20 -16.26
CA ARG A 110 -7.14 1.57 -17.19
C ARG A 110 -7.07 0.04 -17.14
N LYS A 111 -5.87 -0.54 -17.03
CA LYS A 111 -5.70 -2.00 -16.88
C LYS A 111 -6.25 -2.50 -15.54
N ILE A 112 -5.97 -1.78 -14.45
CA ILE A 112 -6.42 -2.15 -13.10
C ILE A 112 -7.96 -2.10 -13.00
N LEU A 113 -8.57 -1.08 -13.59
CA LEU A 113 -10.01 -0.82 -13.49
C LEU A 113 -10.88 -1.77 -14.33
N LYS A 114 -10.31 -2.63 -15.19
CA LYS A 114 -11.08 -3.56 -16.03
C LYS A 114 -12.06 -4.44 -15.23
N ASN A 115 -11.72 -4.76 -13.99
CA ASN A 115 -12.51 -5.64 -13.12
C ASN A 115 -13.37 -4.86 -12.11
N PHE A 116 -13.55 -3.56 -12.30
CA PHE A 116 -14.27 -2.66 -11.39
C PHE A 116 -15.32 -1.87 -12.17
N TYR A 117 -16.45 -1.59 -11.51
CA TYR A 117 -17.34 -0.52 -11.96
C TYR A 117 -16.79 0.79 -11.43
N PHE A 118 -16.72 1.84 -12.25
CA PHE A 118 -16.17 3.11 -11.79
C PHE A 118 -16.80 4.30 -12.51
N THR A 119 -16.68 5.47 -11.90
CA THR A 119 -16.94 6.74 -12.57
C THR A 119 -15.94 7.80 -12.12
N PHE A 120 -15.81 8.87 -12.90
CA PHE A 120 -14.94 9.99 -12.58
C PHE A 120 -15.62 10.92 -11.60
N VAL A 121 -14.94 11.20 -10.49
CA VAL A 121 -15.30 12.32 -9.61
C VAL A 121 -14.76 13.62 -10.22
N ASN A 122 -13.53 13.59 -10.73
CA ASN A 122 -12.92 14.67 -11.51
C ASN A 122 -11.79 14.12 -12.39
N LYS A 123 -10.98 15.00 -13.01
CA LYS A 123 -9.88 14.61 -13.92
C LYS A 123 -8.83 13.68 -13.29
N ASN A 124 -8.63 13.77 -11.97
CA ASN A 124 -7.59 13.05 -11.24
C ASN A 124 -8.13 11.95 -10.34
N LEU A 125 -9.46 11.84 -10.19
CA LEU A 125 -10.09 10.96 -9.20
C LEU A 125 -11.21 10.15 -9.84
N VAL A 126 -11.20 8.85 -9.54
CA VAL A 126 -12.31 7.95 -9.87
C VAL A 126 -12.81 7.28 -8.61
N ILE A 127 -14.11 7.09 -8.53
CA ILE A 127 -14.72 6.25 -7.50
C ILE A 127 -14.96 4.86 -8.08
N VAL A 128 -14.51 3.84 -7.36
CA VAL A 128 -14.57 2.43 -7.77
C VAL A 128 -15.57 1.67 -6.93
N PHE A 129 -16.23 0.70 -7.56
CA PHE A 129 -17.24 -0.19 -7.00
C PHE A 129 -16.97 -1.63 -7.45
N LYS A 130 -17.26 -2.61 -6.57
CA LYS A 130 -17.17 -4.04 -6.89
C LYS A 130 -18.19 -4.82 -6.07
N GLY A 131 -19.19 -5.39 -6.74
CA GLY A 131 -20.35 -6.01 -6.06
C GLY A 131 -21.06 -5.00 -5.14
N ASN A 132 -21.39 -5.44 -3.92
CA ASN A 132 -22.01 -4.64 -2.86
C ASN A 132 -20.98 -4.05 -1.86
N LYS A 133 -19.69 -4.07 -2.20
CA LYS A 133 -18.62 -3.57 -1.32
C LYS A 133 -18.70 -2.05 -1.19
N VAL A 134 -18.28 -1.54 -0.03
CA VAL A 134 -18.12 -0.08 0.20
C VAL A 134 -17.15 0.47 -0.86
N PRO A 135 -17.51 1.52 -1.60
CA PRO A 135 -16.66 2.07 -2.65
C PRO A 135 -15.40 2.75 -2.11
N ALA A 136 -14.48 3.06 -3.01
CA ALA A 136 -13.27 3.82 -2.71
C ALA A 136 -12.99 4.87 -3.77
N VAL A 137 -12.44 6.01 -3.34
CA VAL A 137 -11.99 7.07 -4.25
C VAL A 137 -10.50 6.93 -4.46
N ILE A 138 -10.10 6.59 -5.68
CA ILE A 138 -8.71 6.36 -6.04
C ILE A 138 -8.17 7.49 -6.92
N ASN A 139 -6.87 7.71 -6.82
CA ASN A 139 -6.14 8.63 -7.68
C ASN A 139 -5.82 7.99 -9.04
N THR A 140 -6.15 8.67 -10.13
CA THR A 140 -5.87 8.21 -11.50
C THR A 140 -4.48 8.61 -12.00
N ASN A 141 -3.86 9.62 -11.39
CA ASN A 141 -2.51 10.05 -11.74
C ASN A 141 -1.47 9.20 -11.00
N LEU A 142 -1.28 7.97 -11.48
CA LEU A 142 -0.37 7.00 -10.89
C LEU A 142 0.77 6.65 -11.86
N LYS A 143 2.01 6.72 -11.36
CA LYS A 143 3.19 6.16 -12.00
C LYS A 143 3.80 5.09 -11.09
N TYR A 144 4.26 3.98 -11.67
CA TYR A 144 4.87 2.92 -10.88
C TYR A 144 6.12 3.35 -10.13
N SER A 145 6.94 4.22 -10.73
CA SER A 145 8.13 4.80 -10.09
C SER A 145 7.87 5.41 -8.73
N ASP A 146 6.66 5.94 -8.52
CA ASP A 146 6.32 6.72 -7.34
C ASP A 146 5.87 5.82 -6.18
N VAL A 147 5.42 4.61 -6.48
CA VAL A 147 4.80 3.69 -5.50
C VAL A 147 5.46 2.32 -5.41
N VAL A 148 6.40 1.98 -6.30
CA VAL A 148 7.00 0.65 -6.41
C VAL A 148 7.68 0.18 -5.12
N PHE A 149 8.39 1.08 -4.41
CA PHE A 149 9.00 0.76 -3.12
C PHE A 149 7.95 0.42 -2.07
N TYR A 150 6.90 1.26 -1.97
CA TYR A 150 5.78 1.04 -1.07
C TYR A 150 5.02 -0.26 -1.37
N LEU A 151 4.82 -0.59 -2.66
CA LEU A 151 4.19 -1.83 -3.07
C LEU A 151 5.07 -3.06 -2.81
N GLY A 152 6.40 -2.92 -2.84
CA GLY A 152 7.32 -3.96 -2.37
C GLY A 152 7.19 -4.21 -0.86
N ALA A 153 7.06 -3.15 -0.06
CA ALA A 153 6.80 -3.29 1.38
C ALA A 153 5.43 -3.92 1.66
N TYR A 154 4.40 -3.51 0.91
CA TYR A 154 3.07 -4.13 0.96
C TYR A 154 3.09 -5.59 0.50
N PHE A 155 3.91 -5.97 -0.48
CA PHE A 155 4.09 -7.36 -0.91
C PHE A 155 4.64 -8.24 0.22
N ALA A 156 5.57 -7.72 1.03
CA ALA A 156 6.12 -8.45 2.17
C ALA A 156 5.09 -8.66 3.30
N ASP A 157 4.38 -7.60 3.67
CA ASP A 157 3.50 -7.61 4.84
C ASP A 157 2.04 -7.96 4.55
N GLY A 158 1.50 -7.44 3.44
CA GLY A 158 0.08 -7.22 3.21
C GLY A 158 -0.60 -8.16 2.21
N THR A 159 0.14 -9.04 1.52
CA THR A 159 -0.41 -10.14 0.69
C THR A 159 -0.71 -11.41 1.49
N ARG A 160 -0.36 -11.42 2.78
CA ARG A 160 -0.62 -12.56 3.67
C ARG A 160 -2.14 -12.77 3.80
N LYS A 161 -2.60 -14.01 3.60
CA LYS A 161 -4.01 -14.42 3.59
C LYS A 161 -4.84 -13.65 4.64
N GLY A 162 -5.83 -12.89 4.18
CA GLY A 162 -6.70 -12.07 5.02
C GLY A 162 -7.81 -11.37 4.22
N ASN A 163 -8.75 -10.76 4.94
CA ASN A 163 -9.95 -10.12 4.37
C ASN A 163 -9.87 -8.58 4.38
N SER A 164 -8.68 -8.02 4.54
CA SER A 164 -8.48 -6.57 4.65
C SER A 164 -7.12 -6.17 4.14
N TRP A 165 -7.01 -4.95 3.61
CA TRP A 165 -5.72 -4.33 3.35
C TRP A 165 -5.05 -3.96 4.68
N ALA A 166 -3.78 -4.33 4.86
CA ALA A 166 -2.99 -3.93 6.02
C ALA A 166 -1.49 -3.87 5.71
N ILE A 167 -0.76 -3.02 6.44
CA ILE A 167 0.71 -2.93 6.40
C ILE A 167 1.25 -2.62 7.81
N CYS A 168 2.45 -3.09 8.13
CA CYS A 168 3.06 -2.90 9.45
C CYS A 168 4.22 -1.89 9.37
N ALA A 169 4.19 -0.85 10.22
CA ALA A 169 5.28 0.08 10.39
C ALA A 169 5.97 -0.14 11.74
N SER A 170 7.27 -0.43 11.70
CA SER A 170 8.12 -0.59 12.88
C SER A 170 8.78 0.72 13.32
N THR A 171 8.75 1.76 12.51
CA THR A 171 9.31 3.08 12.83
C THR A 171 8.31 4.18 12.50
N PHE A 172 8.53 5.37 13.05
CA PHE A 172 7.69 6.54 12.76
C PHE A 172 7.84 6.99 11.31
N GLU A 173 9.05 6.88 10.74
CA GLU A 173 9.35 7.21 9.34
C GLU A 173 8.61 6.26 8.39
N GLN A 174 8.63 4.94 8.69
CA GLN A 174 7.84 3.97 7.94
C GLN A 174 6.36 4.32 7.96
N ALA A 175 5.81 4.62 9.13
CA ALA A 175 4.39 4.95 9.27
C ALA A 175 4.01 6.21 8.48
N ARG A 176 4.81 7.29 8.59
CA ARG A 176 4.61 8.53 7.83
C ARG A 176 4.67 8.27 6.33
N TYR A 177 5.65 7.50 5.86
CA TYR A 177 5.77 7.14 4.45
C TYR A 177 4.59 6.30 3.96
N TYR A 178 4.21 5.25 4.69
CA TYR A 178 3.09 4.37 4.31
C TYR A 178 1.75 5.10 4.30
N LEU A 179 1.49 5.98 5.27
CA LEU A 179 0.29 6.81 5.28
C LEU A 179 0.26 7.79 4.12
N LYS A 180 1.39 8.46 3.84
CA LYS A 180 1.51 9.36 2.68
C LYS A 180 1.21 8.63 1.37
N MET A 181 1.77 7.44 1.17
CA MET A 181 1.55 6.65 -0.05
C MET A 181 0.12 6.10 -0.13
N HIS A 182 -0.43 5.64 0.99
CA HIS A 182 -1.80 5.16 1.06
C HIS A 182 -2.80 6.28 0.71
N ASN A 183 -2.65 7.46 1.32
CA ASN A 183 -3.52 8.64 1.07
C ASN A 183 -3.27 9.25 -0.33
N PHE A 184 -2.09 9.02 -0.91
CA PHE A 184 -1.83 9.37 -2.30
C PHE A 184 -2.66 8.51 -3.25
N LEU A 185 -2.73 7.20 -3.01
CA LEU A 185 -3.49 6.24 -3.81
C LEU A 185 -5.00 6.31 -3.55
N ILE A 186 -5.41 6.41 -2.29
CA ILE A 186 -6.80 6.35 -1.82
C ILE A 186 -7.15 7.69 -1.16
N LYS A 187 -7.97 8.52 -1.80
CA LYS A 187 -8.27 9.88 -1.32
C LYS A 187 -9.26 9.95 -0.18
N ASP A 188 -10.14 8.97 -0.08
CA ASP A 188 -11.10 8.85 1.01
C ASP A 188 -10.64 7.80 2.04
N SER A 189 -9.33 7.62 2.19
CA SER A 189 -8.70 6.68 3.12
C SER A 189 -9.15 6.91 4.55
N ARG A 190 -9.53 5.83 5.25
CA ARG A 190 -9.92 5.87 6.68
C ARG A 190 -9.26 4.71 7.42
N PRO A 191 -7.92 4.72 7.55
CA PRO A 191 -7.22 3.63 8.21
C PRO A 191 -7.58 3.55 9.69
N GLU A 192 -7.69 2.32 10.18
CA GLU A 192 -7.67 1.99 11.61
C GLU A 192 -6.24 1.67 12.05
N PHE A 193 -5.91 2.08 13.27
CA PHE A 193 -4.59 1.93 13.85
C PHE A 193 -4.61 1.00 15.06
N ALA A 194 -3.70 0.03 15.06
CA ALA A 194 -3.45 -0.83 16.20
C ALA A 194 -1.95 -0.93 16.51
N ILE A 195 -1.57 -0.92 17.78
CA ILE A 195 -0.17 -1.16 18.17
C ILE A 195 -0.01 -2.60 18.67
N SER A 196 0.97 -3.32 18.11
CA SER A 196 1.45 -4.60 18.64
C SER A 196 2.74 -4.38 19.42
N TYR A 197 2.75 -4.74 20.70
CA TYR A 197 3.90 -4.53 21.60
C TYR A 197 4.19 -5.77 22.44
N THR A 198 5.46 -5.99 22.78
CA THR A 198 5.88 -7.05 23.71
C THR A 198 6.37 -6.40 25.00
N ASN A 199 5.70 -6.69 26.11
CA ASN A 199 5.96 -6.05 27.39
C ASN A 199 7.13 -6.69 28.15
N ILE A 200 8.36 -6.42 27.71
CA ILE A 200 9.56 -7.03 28.27
C ILE A 200 9.91 -6.54 29.69
N TYR A 201 9.36 -5.39 30.10
CA TYR A 201 9.62 -4.76 31.41
C TYR A 201 8.45 -4.93 32.39
N ASN A 202 7.43 -5.72 32.03
CA ASN A 202 6.23 -5.92 32.84
C ASN A 202 5.57 -4.60 33.32
N ILE A 203 5.62 -3.55 32.49
CA ILE A 203 4.95 -2.27 32.75
C ILE A 203 3.44 -2.51 32.84
N GLU A 204 2.76 -1.80 33.73
CA GLU A 204 1.31 -1.91 33.87
C GLU A 204 0.61 -1.59 32.51
N PRO A 205 -0.35 -2.42 32.05
CA PRO A 205 -0.94 -2.27 30.72
C PRO A 205 -1.62 -0.93 30.42
N VAL A 206 -2.25 -0.27 31.38
CA VAL A 206 -2.89 1.05 31.21
C VAL A 206 -1.82 2.11 30.99
N GLU A 207 -0.79 2.15 31.84
CA GLU A 207 0.34 3.08 31.70
C GLU A 207 1.06 2.90 30.36
N LEU A 208 1.36 1.65 30.00
CA LEU A 208 2.00 1.30 28.74
C LEU A 208 1.17 1.75 27.53
N LYS A 209 -0.16 1.56 27.55
CA LYS A 209 -1.04 2.03 26.48
C LYS A 209 -1.00 3.56 26.38
N LYS A 210 -1.09 4.27 27.49
CA LYS A 210 -1.03 5.74 27.53
C LYS A 210 0.26 6.25 26.87
N ASN A 211 1.41 5.73 27.30
CA ASN A 211 2.73 6.10 26.76
C ASN A 211 2.82 5.83 25.25
N LEU A 212 2.29 4.69 24.79
CA LEU A 212 2.27 4.34 23.37
C LEU A 212 1.32 5.23 22.56
N VAL A 213 0.15 5.60 23.08
CA VAL A 213 -0.75 6.56 22.41
C VAL A 213 -0.06 7.90 22.24
N GLU A 214 0.49 8.44 23.34
CA GLU A 214 1.09 9.78 23.37
C GLU A 214 2.23 9.90 22.37
N ILE A 215 3.14 8.91 22.32
CA ILE A 215 4.28 8.98 21.42
C ILE A 215 3.89 8.83 19.94
N TRP A 216 2.95 7.94 19.60
CA TRP A 216 2.51 7.78 18.21
C TRP A 216 1.66 8.97 17.74
N GLN A 217 0.86 9.55 18.63
CA GLN A 217 0.12 10.78 18.35
C GLN A 217 1.07 11.96 18.13
N LYS A 218 2.13 12.08 18.95
CA LYS A 218 3.15 13.13 18.81
C LYS A 218 3.94 13.00 17.51
N GLU A 219 4.45 11.80 17.20
CA GLU A 219 5.42 11.60 16.11
C GLU A 219 4.77 11.44 14.72
N VAL A 220 3.53 10.95 14.66
CA VAL A 220 2.85 10.60 13.39
C VAL A 220 1.46 11.25 13.27
N SER A 221 0.97 11.93 14.30
CA SER A 221 -0.35 12.58 14.31
C SER A 221 -1.51 11.61 14.08
N ILE A 222 -1.41 10.41 14.64
CA ILE A 222 -2.45 9.37 14.54
C ILE A 222 -3.09 9.03 15.88
N LYS A 223 -4.40 8.80 15.85
CA LYS A 223 -5.15 8.31 17.00
C LYS A 223 -5.17 6.78 17.02
N VAL A 224 -4.48 6.18 17.97
CA VAL A 224 -4.45 4.72 18.16
C VAL A 224 -5.52 4.29 19.15
N ASN A 225 -6.39 3.37 18.73
CA ASN A 225 -7.51 2.91 19.56
C ASN A 225 -7.42 1.42 19.94
N LYS A 226 -6.51 0.65 19.32
CA LYS A 226 -6.42 -0.81 19.48
C LYS A 226 -5.01 -1.22 19.89
N PHE A 227 -4.92 -2.17 20.82
CA PHE A 227 -3.64 -2.63 21.36
C PHE A 227 -3.59 -4.15 21.42
N ARG A 228 -2.45 -4.71 21.03
CA ARG A 228 -2.10 -6.12 21.24
C ARG A 228 -0.81 -6.19 22.03
N ILE A 229 -0.92 -6.29 23.35
CA ILE A 229 0.22 -6.41 24.27
C ILE A 229 0.46 -7.90 24.52
N ARG A 230 1.70 -8.34 24.32
CA ARG A 230 2.13 -9.73 24.51
C ARG A 230 3.10 -9.84 25.68
N LYS A 231 3.02 -10.93 26.43
CA LYS A 231 4.08 -11.31 27.38
C LYS A 231 5.36 -11.68 26.64
N PRO A 232 6.54 -11.42 27.22
CA PRO A 232 7.80 -11.80 26.61
C PRO A 232 7.92 -13.33 26.53
N SER A 233 8.46 -13.82 25.43
CA SER A 233 8.95 -15.18 25.24
C SER A 233 10.38 -15.08 24.71
N GLY A 234 11.26 -16.08 24.91
CA GLY A 234 12.70 -15.95 24.58
C GLY A 234 13.02 -15.40 23.17
N LYS A 235 12.18 -15.69 22.17
CA LYS A 235 12.34 -15.17 20.79
C LYS A 235 11.92 -13.70 20.62
N SER A 236 11.02 -13.17 21.47
CA SER A 236 10.44 -11.83 21.31
C SER A 236 11.33 -10.70 21.84
N ILE A 237 12.24 -10.97 22.79
CA ILE A 237 13.16 -9.97 23.35
C ILE A 237 14.12 -9.44 22.26
N SER A 238 14.71 -10.32 21.45
CA SER A 238 15.63 -9.93 20.38
C SER A 238 14.98 -9.08 19.28
N LYS A 239 13.66 -9.22 19.10
CA LYS A 239 12.85 -8.47 18.12
C LYS A 239 12.09 -7.31 18.74
N TRP A 240 12.37 -7.00 20.01
CA TRP A 240 11.65 -5.96 20.72
C TRP A 240 11.90 -4.58 20.08
N ASN A 241 10.81 -3.82 20.06
CA ASN A 241 10.75 -2.45 19.60
C ASN A 241 10.13 -1.61 20.70
N LYS A 242 10.88 -0.62 21.19
CA LYS A 242 10.49 0.26 22.29
C LYS A 242 9.15 0.96 22.06
N TYR A 243 8.82 1.24 20.80
CA TYR A 243 7.59 1.95 20.43
C TYR A 243 6.49 1.02 19.90
N GLY A 244 6.76 -0.30 19.89
CA GLY A 244 5.88 -1.28 19.26
C GLY A 244 5.84 -1.16 17.74
N THR A 245 5.02 -1.99 17.12
CA THR A 245 4.78 -1.97 15.68
C THR A 245 3.36 -1.48 15.43
N LEU A 246 3.23 -0.43 14.64
CA LEU A 246 1.95 0.09 14.19
C LEU A 246 1.42 -0.78 13.05
N VAL A 247 0.22 -1.32 13.22
CA VAL A 247 -0.55 -1.97 12.17
C VAL A 247 -1.53 -0.93 11.62
N ILE A 248 -1.37 -0.60 10.35
CA ILE A 248 -2.27 0.29 9.59
C ILE A 248 -3.19 -0.62 8.80
N ARG A 249 -4.51 -0.51 8.98
CA ARG A 249 -5.49 -1.41 8.35
C ARG A 249 -6.67 -0.64 7.78
N GLU A 250 -7.21 -1.13 6.67
CA GLU A 250 -8.51 -0.70 6.19
C GLU A 250 -9.38 -1.89 5.78
N HIS A 251 -10.60 -1.95 6.35
CA HIS A 251 -11.50 -3.10 6.21
C HIS A 251 -12.29 -3.11 4.89
N ARG A 252 -12.17 -2.06 4.07
CA ARG A 252 -12.81 -2.03 2.75
C ARG A 252 -12.16 -3.07 1.85
N GLN A 253 -12.84 -4.20 1.64
CA GLN A 253 -12.36 -5.29 0.77
C GLN A 253 -12.05 -4.82 -0.66
N ILE A 254 -12.72 -3.76 -1.16
CA ILE A 254 -12.41 -3.19 -2.47
C ILE A 254 -10.97 -2.67 -2.56
N LEU A 255 -10.40 -2.20 -1.44
CA LEU A 255 -9.03 -1.73 -1.38
C LEU A 255 -8.05 -2.89 -1.48
N LEU A 256 -8.30 -3.98 -0.75
CA LEU A 256 -7.50 -5.20 -0.89
C LEU A 256 -7.50 -5.67 -2.36
N ASP A 257 -8.68 -5.74 -2.99
CA ASP A 257 -8.79 -6.11 -4.40
C ASP A 257 -8.04 -5.15 -5.33
N PHE A 258 -8.10 -3.84 -5.07
CA PHE A 258 -7.39 -2.81 -5.85
C PHE A 258 -5.87 -2.92 -5.70
N TYR A 259 -5.37 -3.05 -4.48
CA TYR A 259 -3.94 -3.20 -4.21
C TYR A 259 -3.37 -4.48 -4.83
N ASN A 260 -4.11 -5.59 -4.78
CA ASN A 260 -3.71 -6.83 -5.45
C ASN A 260 -3.64 -6.67 -6.97
N ALA A 261 -4.63 -6.02 -7.59
CA ALA A 261 -4.61 -5.73 -9.02
C ALA A 261 -3.46 -4.78 -9.41
N LEU A 262 -3.17 -3.79 -8.57
CA LEU A 262 -2.05 -2.87 -8.76
C LEU A 262 -0.70 -3.59 -8.67
N LEU A 263 -0.54 -4.46 -7.68
CA LEU A 263 0.64 -5.29 -7.48
C LEU A 263 0.85 -6.27 -8.64
N GLU A 264 -0.20 -6.99 -9.06
CA GLU A 264 -0.14 -7.91 -10.20
C GLU A 264 0.29 -7.17 -11.48
N SER A 265 -0.29 -5.99 -11.74
CA SER A 265 0.06 -5.20 -12.90
C SER A 265 1.51 -4.68 -12.84
N LEU A 266 2.00 -4.28 -11.65
CA LEU A 266 3.41 -3.89 -11.44
C LEU A 266 4.38 -5.06 -11.66
N VAL A 267 4.07 -6.24 -11.12
CA VAL A 267 4.89 -7.44 -11.29
C VAL A 267 4.99 -7.82 -12.77
N LYS A 268 3.88 -7.75 -13.51
CA LYS A 268 3.86 -7.95 -14.96
C LYS A 268 4.70 -6.91 -15.70
N GLU A 269 4.57 -5.64 -15.34
CA GLU A 269 5.36 -4.54 -15.93
C GLU A 269 6.86 -4.81 -15.77
N ILE A 270 7.32 -5.10 -14.55
CA ILE A 270 8.73 -5.42 -14.26
C ILE A 270 9.20 -6.63 -15.06
N SER A 271 8.39 -7.70 -15.08
CA SER A 271 8.79 -8.99 -15.66
C SER A 271 8.82 -8.98 -17.18
N LEU A 272 7.87 -8.30 -17.82
CA LEU A 272 7.73 -8.23 -19.28
C LEU A 272 8.65 -7.17 -19.88
N LYS A 273 8.73 -5.98 -19.29
CA LYS A 273 9.59 -4.89 -19.81
C LYS A 273 11.04 -5.00 -19.35
N LYS A 274 11.35 -5.93 -18.45
CA LYS A 274 12.68 -6.08 -17.83
C LYS A 274 13.20 -4.77 -17.21
N ASP A 275 12.30 -3.99 -16.61
CA ASP A 275 12.67 -2.70 -16.00
C ASP A 275 13.49 -2.92 -14.73
N LYS A 276 14.82 -2.78 -14.87
CA LYS A 276 15.79 -2.96 -13.78
C LYS A 276 15.57 -1.97 -12.64
N LYS A 277 15.20 -0.72 -12.92
CA LYS A 277 15.03 0.31 -11.88
C LYS A 277 13.85 -0.02 -11.00
N LEU A 278 12.69 -0.33 -11.61
CA LEU A 278 11.50 -0.76 -10.88
C LEU A 278 11.77 -2.07 -10.11
N ALA A 279 12.50 -3.01 -10.70
CA ALA A 279 12.86 -4.25 -10.02
C ALA A 279 13.69 -4.01 -8.75
N ILE A 280 14.70 -3.12 -8.81
CA ILE A 280 15.53 -2.76 -7.66
C ILE A 280 14.68 -2.08 -6.59
N ASP A 281 13.87 -1.09 -6.96
CA ASP A 281 13.02 -0.36 -6.00
C ASP A 281 12.02 -1.30 -5.32
N PHE A 282 11.44 -2.23 -6.08
CA PHE A 282 10.53 -3.24 -5.55
C PHE A 282 11.24 -4.16 -4.54
N VAL A 283 12.39 -4.71 -4.91
CA VAL A 283 13.18 -5.61 -4.03
C VAL A 283 13.61 -4.89 -2.75
N CYS A 284 14.03 -3.62 -2.84
CA CYS A 284 14.33 -2.81 -1.66
C CYS A 284 13.09 -2.57 -0.79
N GLY A 285 11.93 -2.36 -1.39
CA GLY A 285 10.64 -2.33 -0.67
C GLY A 285 10.35 -3.64 0.07
N VAL A 286 10.56 -4.79 -0.57
CA VAL A 286 10.39 -6.11 0.07
C VAL A 286 11.37 -6.27 1.24
N MET A 287 12.62 -5.81 1.09
CA MET A 287 13.60 -5.78 2.19
C MET A 287 13.14 -4.89 3.34
N GLU A 288 12.52 -3.75 3.07
CA GLU A 288 11.99 -2.84 4.09
C GLU A 288 10.97 -3.53 5.02
N GLY A 289 10.05 -4.31 4.43
CA GLY A 289 9.07 -5.11 5.17
C GLY A 289 9.69 -6.33 5.86
N ASP A 290 10.06 -7.34 5.06
CA ASP A 290 10.45 -8.67 5.56
C ASP A 290 11.96 -8.95 5.56
N GLY A 291 12.77 -8.02 5.04
CA GLY A 291 14.21 -8.17 5.03
C GLY A 291 14.79 -8.20 6.43
N CYS A 292 15.64 -9.19 6.68
CA CYS A 292 16.39 -9.33 7.91
C CYS A 292 17.87 -9.38 7.61
N ALA A 293 18.68 -8.79 8.46
CA ALA A 293 20.09 -9.16 8.60
C ALA A 293 20.15 -10.13 9.80
N PRO A 294 20.27 -11.46 9.61
CA PRO A 294 20.09 -12.42 10.71
C PRO A 294 21.38 -12.80 11.46
N ALA A 295 22.55 -12.84 10.82
CA ALA A 295 23.73 -13.49 11.41
C ALA A 295 24.69 -12.56 12.19
N LYS A 296 25.29 -13.09 13.27
CA LYS A 296 26.39 -12.45 14.03
C LYS A 296 27.71 -12.32 13.26
N LYS A 297 27.94 -13.08 12.17
CA LYS A 297 29.25 -13.22 11.51
C LYS A 297 29.29 -12.98 9.98
N ARG A 298 28.16 -12.67 9.32
CA ARG A 298 28.12 -12.52 7.84
C ARG A 298 27.18 -11.38 7.45
N GLY A 299 27.66 -10.38 6.70
CA GLY A 299 26.86 -9.27 6.18
C GLY A 299 25.96 -9.68 5.01
N HIS A 300 24.81 -10.29 5.28
CA HIS A 300 23.87 -10.71 4.23
C HIS A 300 22.44 -10.34 4.62
N ILE A 301 21.57 -10.28 3.63
CA ILE A 301 20.13 -10.04 3.80
C ILE A 301 19.38 -11.33 3.50
N THR A 302 18.38 -11.64 4.32
CA THR A 302 17.44 -12.75 4.13
C THR A 302 16.02 -12.22 4.09
N ILE A 303 15.21 -12.74 3.17
CA ILE A 303 13.77 -12.48 3.08
C ILE A 303 13.08 -13.83 3.23
N ALA A 304 12.33 -14.01 4.32
CA ALA A 304 11.56 -15.23 4.56
C ALA A 304 10.18 -15.08 3.92
N THR A 305 9.74 -16.09 3.15
CA THR A 305 8.48 -16.03 2.40
C THR A 305 7.89 -17.43 2.16
N ASN A 306 6.68 -17.48 1.61
CA ASN A 306 6.02 -18.71 1.16
C ASN A 306 6.44 -19.08 -0.28
N LYS A 307 5.97 -20.23 -0.79
CA LYS A 307 6.36 -20.71 -2.12
C LYS A 307 5.87 -19.82 -3.26
N GLU A 308 4.62 -19.35 -3.19
CA GLU A 308 3.98 -18.54 -4.24
C GLU A 308 4.70 -17.20 -4.41
N ASP A 309 4.93 -16.50 -3.31
CA ASP A 309 5.62 -15.21 -3.29
C ASP A 309 7.11 -15.36 -3.65
N LEU A 310 7.73 -16.51 -3.33
CA LEU A 310 9.13 -16.77 -3.69
C LEU A 310 9.34 -16.75 -5.20
N ASP A 311 8.45 -17.36 -5.98
CA ASP A 311 8.63 -17.44 -7.44
C ASP A 311 8.48 -16.06 -8.10
N ILE A 312 7.54 -15.24 -7.63
CA ILE A 312 7.44 -13.82 -8.01
C ILE A 312 8.74 -13.09 -7.67
N LEU A 313 9.21 -13.23 -6.43
CA LEU A 313 10.41 -12.52 -5.96
C LEU A 313 11.66 -12.96 -6.73
N LYS A 314 11.83 -14.25 -7.02
CA LYS A 314 12.95 -14.78 -7.82
C LYS A 314 13.00 -14.12 -9.20
N ASN A 315 11.86 -13.99 -9.86
CA ASN A 315 11.79 -13.38 -11.18
C ASN A 315 12.17 -11.90 -11.14
N ILE A 316 11.66 -11.16 -10.16
CA ILE A 316 11.98 -9.73 -10.02
C ILE A 316 13.45 -9.52 -9.65
N VAL A 317 14.00 -10.32 -8.72
CA VAL A 317 15.40 -10.23 -8.31
C VAL A 317 16.34 -10.56 -9.49
N LYS A 318 15.96 -11.50 -10.38
CA LYS A 318 16.68 -11.75 -11.64
C LYS A 318 16.66 -10.52 -12.57
N VAL A 319 15.52 -9.85 -12.72
CA VAL A 319 15.42 -8.59 -13.50
C VAL A 319 16.28 -7.48 -12.87
N ALA A 320 16.34 -7.42 -11.54
CA ALA A 320 17.23 -6.51 -10.82
C ALA A 320 18.73 -6.83 -11.03
N GLN A 321 19.05 -7.99 -11.62
CA GLN A 321 20.41 -8.52 -11.79
C GLN A 321 21.16 -8.68 -10.46
N ILE A 322 20.43 -9.05 -9.41
CA ILE A 322 21.01 -9.32 -8.08
C ILE A 322 21.09 -10.83 -7.90
N ASN A 323 22.28 -11.36 -7.64
CA ASN A 323 22.44 -12.78 -7.33
C ASN A 323 21.90 -13.14 -5.94
N PHE A 324 21.29 -14.30 -5.83
CA PHE A 324 20.73 -14.78 -4.58
C PHE A 324 20.84 -16.29 -4.44
N LYS A 325 20.71 -16.78 -3.21
CA LYS A 325 20.54 -18.20 -2.90
C LYS A 325 19.18 -18.41 -2.26
N VAL A 326 18.47 -19.46 -2.67
CA VAL A 326 17.26 -19.93 -1.95
C VAL A 326 17.67 -20.97 -0.93
N ILE A 327 17.14 -20.87 0.27
CA ILE A 327 17.26 -21.85 1.35
C ILE A 327 15.86 -22.32 1.69
N GLN A 328 15.63 -23.62 1.60
CA GLN A 328 14.37 -24.26 1.99
C GLN A 328 14.55 -24.95 3.34
N GLN A 329 13.63 -24.70 4.26
CA GLN A 329 13.55 -25.37 5.56
C GLN A 329 12.09 -25.78 5.81
N SER A 330 11.78 -27.06 5.57
CA SER A 330 10.40 -27.58 5.55
C SER A 330 9.52 -26.75 4.62
N ASN A 331 8.43 -26.15 5.13
CA ASN A 331 7.48 -25.31 4.38
C ASN A 331 7.87 -23.82 4.35
N LYS A 332 9.09 -23.47 4.75
CA LYS A 332 9.58 -22.08 4.77
C LYS A 332 10.67 -21.90 3.74
N TYR A 333 10.54 -20.83 2.95
CA TYR A 333 11.52 -20.46 1.95
C TYR A 333 12.20 -19.16 2.38
N THR A 334 13.51 -19.10 2.18
CA THR A 334 14.29 -17.89 2.44
C THR A 334 15.13 -17.54 1.22
N LEU A 335 14.94 -16.34 0.68
CA LEU A 335 15.82 -15.76 -0.32
C LEU A 335 16.95 -15.03 0.39
N ARG A 336 18.20 -15.35 0.04
CA ARG A 336 19.42 -14.79 0.66
C ARG A 336 20.26 -14.04 -0.36
N ILE A 337 20.54 -12.77 -0.10
CA ILE A 337 21.48 -11.93 -0.87
C ILE A 337 22.76 -11.77 -0.06
N GLY A 338 23.87 -12.26 -0.62
CA GLY A 338 25.17 -12.34 0.07
C GLY A 338 25.93 -11.01 0.10
N ALA A 339 26.88 -10.88 1.04
CA ALA A 339 27.69 -9.67 1.23
C ALA A 339 28.35 -9.15 -0.05
N LEU A 340 28.96 -10.05 -0.82
CA LEU A 340 29.66 -9.71 -2.05
C LEU A 340 28.71 -9.21 -3.13
N GLU A 341 27.49 -9.73 -3.16
CA GLU A 341 26.47 -9.24 -4.08
C GLU A 341 25.95 -7.86 -3.68
N ILE A 342 25.80 -7.62 -2.37
CA ILE A 342 25.46 -6.29 -1.84
C ILE A 342 26.56 -5.28 -2.22
N LEU A 343 27.83 -5.67 -2.13
CA LEU A 343 28.96 -4.83 -2.54
C LEU A 343 28.98 -4.54 -4.04
N ARG A 344 28.77 -5.58 -4.86
CA ARG A 344 28.69 -5.43 -6.32
C ARG A 344 27.61 -4.42 -6.73
N ASN A 345 26.48 -4.41 -6.04
CA ASN A 345 25.35 -3.52 -6.31
C ASN A 345 25.28 -2.32 -5.37
N PHE A 346 26.37 -1.98 -4.68
CA PHE A 346 26.34 -1.05 -3.54
C PHE A 346 25.73 0.31 -3.88
N TYR A 347 26.15 0.91 -4.99
CA TYR A 347 25.64 2.22 -5.41
C TYR A 347 24.15 2.23 -5.75
N LEU A 348 23.60 1.11 -6.21
CA LEU A 348 22.18 0.98 -6.52
C LEU A 348 21.34 0.79 -5.25
N LEU A 349 21.95 0.24 -4.21
CA LEU A 349 21.27 -0.26 -3.01
C LEU A 349 21.44 0.65 -1.79
N LYS A 350 22.58 1.36 -1.65
CA LYS A 350 22.98 2.06 -0.43
C LYS A 350 21.93 3.06 0.07
N ASP A 351 21.24 3.75 -0.84
CA ASP A 351 20.25 4.78 -0.49
C ASP A 351 18.82 4.21 -0.36
N LYS A 352 18.64 2.90 -0.56
CA LYS A 352 17.31 2.24 -0.62
C LYS A 352 17.15 1.09 0.36
N ILE A 353 18.23 0.39 0.72
CA ILE A 353 18.17 -0.71 1.69
C ILE A 353 17.81 -0.16 3.07
N PHE A 354 16.75 -0.72 3.67
CA PHE A 354 16.31 -0.38 5.02
C PHE A 354 16.19 1.14 5.22
N LEU A 355 15.66 1.83 4.21
CA LEU A 355 15.59 3.28 4.11
C LEU A 355 14.91 3.89 5.34
N PHE A 356 13.84 3.28 5.82
CA PHE A 356 13.08 3.74 6.98
C PHE A 356 13.29 2.86 8.21
N TYR A 357 14.27 1.94 8.18
CA TYR A 357 14.57 1.00 9.27
C TYR A 357 16.04 1.09 9.71
N PRO A 358 16.44 2.17 10.42
CA PRO A 358 17.83 2.44 10.77
C PRO A 358 18.50 1.32 11.58
N LYS A 359 17.77 0.67 12.50
CA LYS A 359 18.31 -0.46 13.28
C LYS A 359 18.75 -1.64 12.39
N ARG A 360 17.98 -1.97 11.35
CA ARG A 360 18.33 -3.05 10.41
C ARG A 360 19.47 -2.61 9.48
N ARG A 361 19.44 -1.36 9.02
CA ARG A 361 20.54 -0.74 8.24
C ARG A 361 21.85 -0.80 9.02
N LYS A 362 21.89 -0.28 10.25
CA LYS A 362 23.04 -0.35 11.17
C LYS A 362 23.56 -1.76 11.32
N ALA A 363 22.68 -2.70 11.65
CA ALA A 363 23.07 -4.11 11.81
C ALA A 363 23.70 -4.70 10.52
N LEU A 364 23.16 -4.38 9.34
CA LEU A 364 23.72 -4.84 8.08
C LEU A 364 25.13 -4.29 7.86
N PHE A 365 25.32 -2.97 7.98
CA PHE A 365 26.59 -2.31 7.70
C PHE A 365 27.68 -2.69 8.70
N GLU A 366 27.37 -2.82 10.00
CA GLU A 366 28.33 -3.33 10.98
C GLU A 366 28.79 -4.76 10.66
N ARG A 367 27.90 -5.60 10.12
CA ARG A 367 28.26 -6.96 9.73
C ARG A 367 29.01 -7.01 8.41
N LEU A 368 28.73 -6.08 7.50
CA LEU A 368 29.49 -5.93 6.28
C LEU A 368 30.97 -5.61 6.60
N LYS A 369 31.29 -4.81 7.62
CA LYS A 369 32.68 -4.58 8.07
C LYS A 369 33.48 -5.85 8.38
N THR A 370 32.80 -6.93 8.75
CA THR A 370 33.45 -8.20 9.08
C THR A 370 33.85 -9.03 7.84
N VAL A 371 33.39 -8.63 6.65
CA VAL A 371 33.60 -9.37 5.39
C VAL A 371 34.98 -9.05 4.83
N GLY A 372 35.76 -10.09 4.48
CA GLY A 372 37.16 -9.94 4.03
C GLY A 372 37.36 -8.95 2.86
N ALA A 373 36.46 -8.95 1.87
CA ALA A 373 36.51 -7.98 0.77
C ALA A 373 36.35 -6.53 1.25
N ILE A 374 35.50 -6.30 2.25
CA ILE A 374 35.26 -4.97 2.83
C ILE A 374 36.45 -4.57 3.68
N LYS A 375 36.94 -5.48 4.54
CA LYS A 375 38.15 -5.26 5.34
C LYS A 375 39.34 -4.83 4.48
N PHE A 376 39.52 -5.46 3.31
CA PHE A 376 40.56 -5.08 2.36
C PHE A 376 40.34 -3.67 1.82
N LEU A 377 39.13 -3.37 1.33
CA LEU A 377 38.81 -2.06 0.75
C LEU A 377 39.00 -0.90 1.74
N ILE A 378 38.72 -1.12 3.03
CA ILE A 378 38.85 -0.10 4.08
C ILE A 378 40.20 -0.13 4.80
N GLY A 379 41.19 -0.89 4.30
CA GLY A 379 42.55 -0.92 4.84
C GLY A 379 42.72 -1.63 6.19
N ASN A 380 41.73 -2.41 6.64
CA ASN A 380 41.70 -2.96 7.99
C ASN A 380 42.38 -4.34 8.16
N HIS A 381 42.76 -5.05 7.09
CA HIS A 381 43.50 -6.33 7.15
C HIS A 381 43.99 -6.79 5.77
N GLY A 382 44.96 -7.72 5.75
CA GLY A 382 45.29 -8.54 4.58
C GLY A 382 44.14 -9.44 4.13
N SER A 383 44.05 -9.71 2.82
CA SER A 383 42.99 -10.52 2.20
C SER A 383 43.51 -11.87 1.69
N THR A 384 42.63 -12.87 1.70
CA THR A 384 42.92 -14.18 1.08
C THR A 384 42.95 -14.07 -0.45
N ASN A 385 43.67 -14.98 -1.12
CA ASN A 385 43.81 -14.98 -2.59
C ASN A 385 42.46 -14.98 -3.32
N TRP A 386 41.48 -15.70 -2.81
CA TRP A 386 40.13 -15.70 -3.38
C TRP A 386 39.46 -14.32 -3.30
N VAL A 387 39.60 -13.61 -2.18
CA VAL A 387 39.03 -12.25 -2.00
C VAL A 387 39.70 -11.28 -2.98
N LYS A 388 41.03 -11.36 -3.13
CA LYS A 388 41.79 -10.58 -4.10
C LYS A 388 41.30 -10.82 -5.54
N ALA A 389 41.14 -12.08 -5.92
CA ALA A 389 40.61 -12.45 -7.24
C ALA A 389 39.18 -11.91 -7.45
N TRP A 390 38.30 -12.00 -6.45
CA TRP A 390 36.95 -11.44 -6.54
C TRP A 390 36.98 -9.92 -6.71
N LEU A 391 37.78 -9.20 -5.92
CA LEU A 391 37.91 -7.74 -6.01
C LEU A 391 38.43 -7.32 -7.39
N LYS A 392 39.39 -8.07 -7.96
CA LYS A 392 39.94 -7.85 -9.30
C LYS A 392 38.88 -8.06 -10.37
N ASN A 393 38.10 -9.13 -10.28
CA ASN A 393 37.03 -9.45 -11.23
C ASN A 393 35.87 -8.43 -11.22
N ASN A 394 35.76 -7.60 -10.17
CA ASN A 394 34.78 -6.52 -10.12
C ASN A 394 35.45 -5.14 -10.27
N SER A 395 36.70 -5.10 -10.75
CA SER A 395 37.45 -3.87 -11.02
C SER A 395 37.59 -2.94 -9.82
N PHE A 396 37.62 -3.49 -8.60
CA PHE A 396 37.90 -2.71 -7.39
C PHE A 396 39.39 -2.64 -7.11
N VAL A 397 40.14 -3.66 -7.54
CA VAL A 397 41.61 -3.68 -7.50
C VAL A 397 42.16 -4.02 -8.89
N ASP A 398 43.39 -3.63 -9.16
CA ASP A 398 44.06 -3.86 -10.43
C ASP A 398 44.75 -5.24 -10.50
N LYS A 399 45.63 -5.44 -11.49
CA LYS A 399 46.37 -6.70 -11.65
C LYS A 399 47.36 -6.96 -10.52
N ASN A 400 47.88 -5.92 -9.89
CA ASN A 400 48.84 -5.93 -8.78
C ASN A 400 48.12 -5.94 -7.42
N TYR A 401 46.79 -5.94 -7.42
CA TYR A 401 45.93 -5.83 -6.24
C TYR A 401 45.98 -4.47 -5.53
N GLU A 402 46.38 -3.43 -6.25
CA GLU A 402 46.25 -2.04 -5.81
C GLU A 402 44.81 -1.57 -5.97
N ILE A 403 44.34 -0.74 -5.04
CA ILE A 403 42.97 -0.22 -5.07
C ILE A 403 42.81 0.73 -6.25
N THR A 404 41.89 0.42 -7.16
CA THR A 404 41.54 1.28 -8.29
C THR A 404 40.72 2.49 -7.83
N LYS A 405 40.52 3.49 -8.71
CA LYS A 405 39.58 4.59 -8.49
C LYS A 405 38.17 4.11 -8.10
N ASN A 406 37.68 3.03 -8.70
CA ASN A 406 36.38 2.44 -8.38
C ASN A 406 36.37 1.81 -6.98
N GLY A 407 37.43 1.08 -6.61
CA GLY A 407 37.59 0.52 -5.28
C GLY A 407 37.70 1.60 -4.19
N LEU A 408 38.44 2.67 -4.46
CA LEU A 408 38.58 3.82 -3.55
C LEU A 408 37.24 4.54 -3.36
N ASN A 409 36.51 4.79 -4.45
CA ASN A 409 35.18 5.38 -4.38
C ASN A 409 34.22 4.49 -3.55
N LEU A 410 34.25 3.17 -3.75
CA LEU A 410 33.43 2.24 -2.97
C LEU A 410 33.82 2.27 -1.49
N SER A 411 35.11 2.26 -1.19
CA SER A 411 35.65 2.35 0.17
C SER A 411 35.16 3.62 0.89
N ASN A 412 35.33 4.79 0.26
CA ASN A 412 34.89 6.06 0.82
C ASN A 412 33.38 6.09 1.09
N ASN A 413 32.56 5.57 0.17
CA ASN A 413 31.12 5.53 0.40
C ASN A 413 30.73 4.53 1.51
N LEU A 414 31.40 3.38 1.61
CA LEU A 414 31.18 2.43 2.70
C LEU A 414 31.51 3.06 4.05
N LEU A 415 32.64 3.75 4.16
CA LEU A 415 33.05 4.47 5.37
C LEU A 415 32.04 5.57 5.74
N ASN A 416 31.59 6.35 4.77
CA ASN A 416 30.58 7.39 4.97
C ASN A 416 29.25 6.82 5.48
N GLU A 417 28.77 5.73 4.88
CA GLU A 417 27.54 5.07 5.35
C GLU A 417 27.70 4.49 6.76
N MET A 418 28.86 3.93 7.07
CA MET A 418 29.16 3.42 8.41
C MET A 418 29.28 4.53 9.45
N ALA A 419 29.79 5.71 9.09
CA ALA A 419 29.90 6.85 9.97
C ALA A 419 28.52 7.42 10.35
N LYS A 420 27.60 7.54 9.37
CA LYS A 420 26.21 8.00 9.60
C LYS A 420 25.45 7.15 10.63
N LEU A 421 25.86 5.90 10.84
CA LEU A 421 25.19 4.93 11.70
C LEU A 421 25.78 4.87 13.13
N ARG A 422 26.84 5.64 13.42
CA ARG A 422 27.45 5.73 14.76
C ARG A 422 26.72 6.71 15.69
N VAL A 423 26.02 7.69 15.12
CA VAL A 423 25.00 8.51 15.78
C VAL A 423 23.76 7.66 16.04
#